data_AF-A0A4V1UIB3-F1
#
_entry.id   AF-A0A4V1UIB3-F1
#
_cell.length_a   1.000
_cell.length_b   1.000
_cell.length_c   1.000
_cell.angle_alpha   90.00
_cell.angle_beta   90.00
_cell.angle_gamma   90.00
#
_symmetry.space_group_name_H-M   'P 1'
#
loop_
_entity.id
_entity.type
_entity.pdbx_description
1 polymer ?
#
loop_
_entity_poly.entity_id
_entity_poly.type
_entity_poly.pdbx_seq_one_letter_code
_entity_poly.pdbx_strand_id
1 'polypeptide(L)'
;RWRCRDRQHNDWGIDRESQRNGTQYTGIANITIQDQAVTESMGPITDHSHEHLSPTDQMIARTRRLVLLAARAWKDKGVLPPGATQPDVFMGARAGSFLHDPSASLDDAYREQLEKAVRWKAVA
;
A
#
# COMPACT_ATOMS: atom_id res chain seq x y z
N ARG A 1 -9.41 19.21 -13.71
CA ARG A 1 -9.25 17.82 -13.21
C ARG A 1 -7.92 17.30 -13.71
N TRP A 2 -6.92 17.15 -12.85
CA TRP A 2 -5.61 16.56 -13.23
C TRP A 2 -5.83 15.08 -13.55
N ARG A 3 -5.72 14.69 -14.82
CA ARG A 3 -5.61 13.28 -15.20
C ARG A 3 -4.13 13.00 -15.36
N CYS A 4 -3.66 11.88 -14.80
CA CYS A 4 -2.30 11.44 -15.07
C CYS A 4 -2.14 11.24 -16.58
N ARG A 5 -1.08 11.82 -17.14
CA ARG A 5 -0.73 11.70 -18.56
C ARG A 5 -0.34 10.26 -18.87
N ASP A 6 0.49 9.68 -18.00
CA ASP A 6 1.14 8.39 -18.20
C ASP A 6 0.31 7.28 -17.53
N ARG A 7 -0.15 6.32 -18.34
CA ARG A 7 -1.10 5.25 -17.96
C ARG A 7 -1.02 4.10 -18.98
N GLN A 8 -1.83 3.06 -18.83
CA GLN A 8 -1.79 1.87 -19.70
C GLN A 8 -1.72 2.15 -21.22
N HIS A 9 -2.41 3.16 -21.75
CA HIS A 9 -2.43 3.45 -23.19
C HIS A 9 -1.07 3.84 -23.81
N ASN A 10 -0.11 4.29 -23.00
CA ASN A 10 1.21 4.71 -23.43
C ASN A 10 2.30 4.00 -22.63
N ASP A 11 2.01 2.77 -22.19
CA ASP A 11 2.91 1.95 -21.36
C ASP A 11 3.47 2.73 -20.16
N TRP A 12 2.62 3.55 -19.54
CA TRP A 12 2.99 4.40 -18.39
C TRP A 12 4.22 5.29 -18.66
N GLY A 13 4.43 5.68 -19.92
CA GLY A 13 5.52 6.57 -20.32
C GLY A 13 6.88 5.89 -20.32
N ILE A 14 6.95 4.57 -20.52
CA ILE A 14 8.21 3.83 -20.53
C ILE A 14 9.17 4.33 -21.61
N ASP A 15 10.38 4.70 -21.19
CA ASP A 15 11.51 4.99 -22.04
C ASP A 15 12.37 3.74 -22.20
N ARG A 16 12.30 3.13 -23.39
CA ARG A 16 13.01 1.89 -23.70
C ARG A 16 14.51 2.11 -23.91
N GLU A 17 14.95 3.31 -24.26
CA GLU A 17 16.38 3.62 -24.37
C GLU A 17 17.01 3.72 -22.97
N SER A 18 16.37 4.49 -22.08
CA SER A 18 16.72 4.60 -20.66
C SER A 18 16.72 3.24 -19.94
N GLN A 19 15.77 2.36 -20.29
CA GLN A 19 15.76 0.98 -19.80
C GLN A 19 16.94 0.16 -20.32
N ARG A 20 17.22 0.21 -21.62
CA ARG A 20 18.28 -0.59 -22.25
C ARG A 20 19.68 -0.18 -21.82
N ASN A 21 19.92 1.11 -21.64
CA ASN A 21 21.23 1.64 -21.26
C ASN A 21 21.47 1.63 -19.74
N GLY A 22 20.50 1.18 -18.95
CA GLY A 22 20.61 1.05 -17.49
C GLY A 22 20.46 2.37 -16.71
N THR A 23 20.05 3.47 -17.36
CA THR A 23 19.78 4.74 -16.65
C THR A 23 18.65 4.58 -15.65
N GLN A 24 17.59 3.84 -16.02
CA GLN A 24 16.48 3.48 -15.14
C GLN A 24 16.05 2.05 -15.42
N TYR A 25 16.05 1.19 -14.40
CA TYR A 25 15.76 -0.23 -14.55
C TYR A 25 14.40 -0.53 -15.21
N THR A 26 13.36 0.18 -14.78
CA THR A 26 12.00 0.03 -15.33
C THR A 26 11.77 0.82 -16.61
N GLY A 27 12.63 1.79 -16.93
CA GLY A 27 12.40 2.80 -17.97
C GLY A 27 11.31 3.82 -17.63
N ILE A 28 10.70 3.76 -16.43
CA ILE A 28 9.63 4.68 -16.00
C ILE A 28 10.20 5.63 -14.94
N ALA A 29 10.24 6.92 -15.25
CA ALA A 29 10.95 7.90 -14.42
C ALA A 29 10.32 8.19 -13.05
N ASN A 30 9.00 8.15 -12.95
CA ASN A 30 8.31 8.51 -11.71
C ASN A 30 7.96 7.25 -10.90
N ILE A 31 8.39 7.20 -9.64
CA ILE A 31 8.16 6.06 -8.74
C ILE A 31 6.68 5.73 -8.55
N THR A 32 5.81 6.73 -8.41
CA THR A 32 4.36 6.51 -8.30
C THR A 32 3.79 5.88 -9.56
N ILE A 33 4.36 6.21 -10.72
CA ILE A 33 3.95 5.62 -12.01
C ILE A 33 4.50 4.21 -12.16
N GLN A 34 5.68 3.91 -11.60
CA GLN A 34 6.18 2.53 -11.53
C GLN A 34 5.23 1.62 -10.72
N ASP A 35 4.83 2.06 -9.52
CA ASP A 35 3.88 1.31 -8.68
C ASP A 35 2.53 1.14 -9.37
N GLN A 36 2.02 2.21 -10.02
CA GLN A 36 0.78 2.16 -10.78
C GLN A 36 0.88 1.19 -11.96
N ALA A 37 1.98 1.20 -12.72
CA ALA A 37 2.19 0.32 -13.85
C ALA A 37 2.16 -1.15 -13.44
N VAL A 38 2.88 -1.50 -12.37
CA VAL A 38 2.90 -2.88 -11.85
C VAL A 38 1.51 -3.29 -11.34
N THR A 39 0.84 -2.43 -10.57
CA THR A 39 -0.49 -2.72 -10.03
C THR A 39 -1.54 -2.91 -11.13
N GLU A 40 -1.59 -2.00 -12.11
CA GLU A 40 -2.56 -2.06 -13.20
C GLU A 40 -2.27 -3.22 -14.18
N SER A 41 -1.00 -3.64 -14.30
CA SER A 41 -0.61 -4.78 -15.15
C SER A 41 -1.22 -6.11 -14.71
N MET A 42 -1.63 -6.22 -13.44
CA MET A 42 -2.32 -7.40 -12.89
C MET A 42 -3.78 -7.51 -13.34
N GLY A 43 -4.28 -6.53 -14.09
CA GLY A 43 -5.64 -6.46 -14.61
C GLY A 43 -6.65 -5.84 -13.63
N PRO A 44 -7.89 -5.55 -14.09
CA PRO A 44 -8.90 -4.89 -13.26
C PRO A 44 -9.34 -5.70 -12.04
N ILE A 45 -9.40 -7.03 -12.19
CA ILE A 45 -9.68 -7.99 -11.12
C ILE A 45 -8.68 -9.13 -11.29
N THR A 46 -7.75 -9.24 -10.36
CA THR A 46 -6.69 -10.26 -10.39
C THR A 46 -7.20 -11.57 -9.80
N ASP A 47 -6.94 -12.68 -10.50
CA ASP A 47 -7.09 -14.01 -9.92
C ASP A 47 -5.87 -14.36 -9.07
N HIS A 48 -6.09 -14.57 -7.77
CA HIS A 48 -5.06 -14.92 -6.80
C HIS A 48 -4.97 -16.43 -6.52
N SER A 49 -5.64 -17.28 -7.31
CA SER A 49 -5.66 -18.74 -7.13
C SER A 49 -4.28 -19.40 -7.11
N HIS A 50 -3.29 -18.80 -7.78
CA HIS A 50 -1.92 -19.28 -7.88
C HIS A 50 -0.89 -18.44 -7.08
N GLU A 51 -1.36 -17.49 -6.27
CA GLU A 51 -0.49 -16.60 -5.50
C GLU A 51 0.13 -17.34 -4.31
N HIS A 52 1.46 -17.25 -4.15
CA HIS A 52 2.21 -17.86 -3.06
C HIS A 52 2.85 -16.77 -2.19
N LEU A 53 2.21 -16.45 -1.07
CA LEU A 53 2.66 -15.42 -0.13
C LEU A 53 3.83 -15.91 0.75
N SER A 54 4.83 -15.05 0.90
CA SER A 54 6.00 -15.23 1.77
C SER A 54 5.71 -14.70 3.19
N PRO A 55 6.50 -15.07 4.23
CA PRO A 55 6.39 -14.45 5.56
C PRO A 55 6.45 -12.91 5.56
N THR A 56 7.08 -12.29 4.57
CA THR A 56 7.11 -10.83 4.40
C THR A 56 5.75 -10.24 4.02
N ASP A 57 4.84 -11.06 3.48
CA ASP A 57 3.51 -10.65 2.99
C ASP A 57 2.41 -10.75 4.06
N GLN A 58 2.79 -10.89 5.34
CA GLN A 58 1.83 -11.00 6.44
C GLN A 58 0.82 -9.86 6.47
N MET A 59 1.22 -8.64 6.12
CA MET A 59 0.31 -7.49 6.08
C MET A 59 -0.72 -7.62 4.95
N ILE A 60 -0.36 -8.19 3.80
CA ILE A 60 -1.29 -8.45 2.69
C ILE A 60 -2.33 -9.48 3.14
N ALA A 61 -1.88 -10.60 3.69
CA ALA A 61 -2.76 -11.67 4.15
C ALA A 61 -3.74 -11.19 5.24
N ARG A 62 -3.24 -10.46 6.25
CA ARG A 62 -4.07 -9.92 7.34
C ARG A 62 -5.09 -8.91 6.83
N THR A 63 -4.67 -7.98 5.97
CA THR A 63 -5.55 -6.95 5.43
C THR A 63 -6.66 -7.57 4.59
N ARG A 64 -6.33 -8.48 3.67
CA ARG A 64 -7.33 -9.18 2.85
C ARG A 64 -8.33 -9.97 3.69
N ARG A 65 -7.87 -10.64 4.74
CA ARG A 65 -8.77 -11.34 5.69
C ARG A 65 -9.73 -10.38 6.38
N LEU A 66 -9.25 -9.22 6.86
CA LEU A 66 -10.10 -8.23 7.52
C LEU A 66 -11.17 -7.67 6.59
N VAL A 67 -10.79 -7.32 5.35
CA VAL A 67 -11.73 -6.83 4.33
C VAL A 67 -12.78 -7.88 3.99
N LEU A 68 -12.37 -9.14 3.81
CA LEU A 68 -13.29 -10.24 3.54
C LEU A 68 -14.30 -10.46 4.67
N LEU A 69 -13.84 -10.43 5.92
CA LEU A 69 -14.72 -10.57 7.08
C LEU A 69 -15.71 -9.41 7.19
N ALA A 70 -15.26 -8.17 6.96
CA ALA A 70 -16.13 -7.00 6.94
C ALA A 70 -17.20 -7.09 5.83
N ALA A 71 -16.79 -7.49 4.62
CA ALA A 71 -17.72 -7.66 3.50
C ALA A 71 -18.78 -8.72 3.78
N ARG A 72 -18.40 -9.85 4.39
CA ARG A 72 -19.35 -10.90 4.82
C ARG A 72 -20.29 -10.43 5.92
N ALA A 73 -19.76 -9.75 6.95
CA ALA A 73 -20.57 -9.22 8.04
C ALA A 73 -21.61 -8.21 7.55
N TRP A 74 -21.23 -7.36 6.59
CA TRP A 74 -22.16 -6.46 5.91
C TRP A 74 -23.22 -7.23 5.13
N LYS A 75 -22.80 -8.16 4.25
CA LYS A 75 -23.72 -8.96 3.43
C LYS A 75 -24.75 -9.72 4.25
N ASP A 76 -24.31 -10.37 5.33
CA ASP A 76 -25.15 -11.32 6.07
C ASP A 76 -25.96 -10.66 7.19
N LYS A 77 -25.45 -9.56 7.78
CA LYS A 77 -26.02 -8.95 9.00
C LYS A 77 -26.19 -7.44 8.93
N GLY A 78 -25.78 -6.79 7.84
CA GLY A 78 -25.81 -5.32 7.72
C GLY A 78 -24.85 -4.60 8.67
N VAL A 79 -23.85 -5.30 9.22
CA VAL A 79 -22.88 -4.70 10.14
C VAL A 79 -21.83 -3.94 9.35
N LEU A 80 -21.69 -2.64 9.61
CA LEU A 80 -20.70 -1.78 8.96
C LEU A 80 -19.26 -2.14 9.38
N PRO A 81 -18.26 -1.96 8.50
CA PRO A 81 -16.87 -2.09 8.90
C PRO A 81 -16.50 -1.07 9.99
N PRO A 82 -15.56 -1.41 10.89
CA PRO A 82 -15.06 -0.46 11.88
C PRO A 82 -14.58 0.84 11.22
N GLY A 83 -15.00 1.97 11.78
CA GLY A 83 -14.61 3.30 11.30
C GLY A 83 -15.38 3.81 10.09
N ALA A 84 -16.32 3.05 9.50
CA ALA A 84 -17.08 3.47 8.32
C ALA A 84 -17.75 4.85 8.45
N THR A 85 -18.13 5.21 9.68
CA THR A 85 -18.78 6.49 10.03
C THR A 85 -17.86 7.43 10.81
N GLN A 86 -16.58 7.11 10.97
CA GLN A 86 -15.60 7.85 11.78
C GLN A 86 -14.39 8.27 10.91
N PRO A 87 -14.55 9.27 10.02
CA PRO A 87 -13.50 9.68 9.09
C PRO A 87 -12.21 10.13 9.79
N ASP A 88 -12.31 10.67 11.00
CA ASP A 88 -11.17 11.15 11.78
C ASP A 88 -10.17 10.03 12.10
N VAL A 89 -10.62 8.78 12.22
CA VAL A 89 -9.74 7.62 12.44
C VAL A 89 -8.79 7.42 11.24
N PHE A 90 -9.31 7.58 10.02
CA PHE A 90 -8.51 7.49 8.79
C PHE A 90 -7.65 8.73 8.54
N MET A 91 -8.07 9.89 9.05
CA MET A 91 -7.27 11.11 9.00
C MET A 91 -6.14 11.12 10.05
N GLY A 92 -6.33 10.48 11.19
CA GLY A 92 -5.27 10.34 12.20
C GLY A 92 -4.21 9.30 11.80
N ALA A 93 -4.62 8.20 11.18
CA ALA A 93 -3.71 7.17 10.73
C ALA A 93 -2.81 7.66 9.57
N ARG A 94 -1.50 7.61 9.75
CA ARG A 94 -0.50 8.03 8.76
C ARG A 94 0.64 7.02 8.69
N ALA A 95 1.33 6.99 7.55
CA ALA A 95 2.57 6.24 7.43
C ALA A 95 3.60 6.80 8.43
N GLY A 96 4.33 5.91 9.10
CA GLY A 96 5.40 6.31 10.02
C GLY A 96 6.62 6.80 9.24
N SER A 97 7.17 7.92 9.67
CA SER A 97 8.49 8.41 9.25
C SER A 97 9.15 9.07 10.45
N PHE A 98 10.44 8.80 10.66
CA PHE A 98 11.20 9.38 11.74
C PHE A 98 12.67 9.50 11.34
N LEU A 99 13.36 10.45 11.98
CA LEU A 99 14.80 10.55 11.95
C LEU A 99 15.34 9.95 13.25
N HIS A 100 16.50 9.31 13.18
CA HIS A 100 17.22 8.82 14.35
C HIS A 100 18.70 9.17 14.25
N ASP A 101 19.39 9.11 15.39
CA ASP A 101 20.84 9.30 15.43
C ASP A 101 21.51 8.19 14.58
N PRO A 102 22.39 8.53 13.63
CA PRO A 102 23.02 7.55 12.74
C PRO A 102 23.92 6.54 13.47
N SER A 103 24.32 6.82 14.72
CA SER A 103 25.07 5.89 15.56
C SER A 103 24.17 4.84 16.25
N ALA A 104 22.86 5.08 16.33
CA ALA A 104 21.90 4.13 16.88
C ALA A 104 21.52 3.05 15.86
N SER A 105 21.30 1.83 16.33
CA SER A 105 20.79 0.76 15.48
C SER A 105 19.35 1.06 15.03
N LEU A 106 18.98 0.64 13.82
CA LEU A 106 17.61 0.79 13.32
C LEU A 106 16.60 0.10 14.26
N ASP A 107 16.95 -1.06 14.81
CA ASP A 107 16.07 -1.82 15.69
C ASP A 107 15.76 -1.08 16.99
N ASP A 108 16.77 -0.46 17.61
CA ASP A 108 16.59 0.32 18.84
C ASP A 108 15.81 1.60 18.56
N ALA A 109 16.17 2.32 17.50
CA ALA A 109 15.46 3.53 17.08
C ALA A 109 13.99 3.22 16.74
N TYR A 110 13.73 2.12 16.04
CA TYR A 110 12.38 1.70 15.68
C TYR A 110 11.55 1.31 16.90
N ARG A 111 12.15 0.57 17.87
CA ARG A 111 11.49 0.23 19.14
C ARG A 111 11.09 1.48 19.91
N GLU A 112 12.01 2.45 20.05
CA GLU A 112 11.73 3.72 20.73
C GLU A 112 10.58 4.50 20.05
N GLN A 113 10.55 4.52 18.72
CA GLN A 113 9.48 5.21 17.98
C GLN A 113 8.14 4.50 18.10
N LEU A 114 8.13 3.16 18.16
CA LEU A 114 6.90 2.39 18.37
C LEU A 114 6.27 2.66 19.74
N GLU A 115 7.06 2.94 20.77
CA GLU A 115 6.55 3.32 22.10
C GLU A 115 5.78 4.66 22.07
N LYS A 116 6.17 5.56 21.17
CA LYS A 116 5.53 6.87 20.97
C LYS A 116 4.33 6.81 20.00
N ALA A 117 4.12 5.68 19.33
CA ALA A 117 3.13 5.56 18.28
C ALA A 117 1.70 5.57 18.83
N VAL A 118 0.88 6.49 18.32
CA VAL A 118 -0.55 6.57 18.66
C VAL A 118 -1.35 5.63 17.78
N ARG A 119 -2.15 4.75 18.40
CA ARG A 119 -3.09 3.89 17.68
C ARG A 119 -4.47 4.54 17.63
N TRP A 120 -4.82 5.04 16.46
CA TRP A 120 -6.18 5.50 16.17
C TRP A 120 -7.10 4.29 16.07
N LYS A 121 -8.07 4.20 16.99
CA LYS A 121 -9.05 3.11 17.02
C LYS A 121 -10.42 3.66 16.67
N ALA A 122 -11.15 2.93 15.82
CA ALA A 122 -12.58 3.15 15.69
C ALA A 122 -13.29 2.72 16.98
N VAL A 123 -14.22 3.53 17.46
CA VAL A 123 -15.12 3.15 18.56
C VAL A 123 -16.16 2.17 18.00
N ALA A 124 -16.49 1.13 18.77
CA ALA A 124 -17.47 0.10 18.41
C ALA A 124 -18.91 0.62 18.44
#